data_AF-A0A2U8QT87-F1
#
_entry.id   AF-A0A2U8QT87-F1
#
_cell.length_a   1.000
_cell.length_b   1.000
_cell.length_c   1.000
_cell.angle_alpha   90.00
_cell.angle_beta   90.00
_cell.angle_gamma   90.00
#
_symmetry.space_group_name_H-M   'P 1'
#
loop_
_entity.id
_entity.type
_entity.pdbx_description
1 polymer ?
#
loop_
_entity_poly.entity_id
_entity_poly.type
_entity_poly.pdbx_seq_one_letter_code
_entity_poly.pdbx_strand_id
1 'polypeptide(L)'
;MTMAIKNHYSADIDTAYKSNRLFDVISFECAVPEKEIVIAYTAAMQSHSTHRIASSLLKFLPGITLSDYKVEKFEEIPGYGIKGFVNGHEVIIGNLALMKSYDFFYDESLDELREPVILIMIDDRYSGCFLMMEYPQ
;
A
#
# COMPACT_ATOMS: atom_id res chain seq x y z
N MET A 1 20.64 13.80 -32.49
CA MET A 1 20.52 12.37 -32.11
C MET A 1 21.18 12.25 -30.74
N THR A 2 20.44 12.57 -29.69
CA THR A 2 20.98 12.61 -28.32
C THR A 2 20.56 11.32 -27.65
N MET A 3 21.51 10.40 -27.48
CA MET A 3 21.31 9.21 -26.67
C MET A 3 21.11 9.65 -25.22
N ALA A 4 19.88 9.55 -24.73
CA ALA A 4 19.61 9.60 -23.30
C ALA A 4 20.27 8.37 -22.67
N ILE A 5 21.17 8.62 -21.72
CA ILE A 5 21.81 7.61 -20.91
C ILE A 5 20.70 7.04 -20.02
N LYS A 6 20.13 5.89 -20.41
CA LYS A 6 19.32 5.06 -19.51
C LYS A 6 20.24 4.59 -18.40
N ASN A 7 20.23 5.31 -17.27
CA ASN A 7 20.89 4.84 -16.06
C ASN A 7 20.32 3.46 -15.71
N HIS A 8 21.22 2.49 -15.68
CA HIS A 8 20.99 1.14 -15.17
C HIS A 8 20.72 1.27 -13.66
N TYR A 9 19.45 1.35 -13.26
CA TYR A 9 19.06 1.29 -11.85
C TYR A 9 18.79 -0.17 -11.46
N SER A 10 19.47 -0.60 -10.41
CA SER A 10 19.47 -1.96 -9.89
C SER A 10 18.09 -2.40 -9.42
N ALA A 11 17.81 -3.68 -9.66
CA ALA A 11 16.63 -4.43 -9.24
C ALA A 11 16.19 -4.19 -7.79
N ASP A 12 14.87 -4.27 -7.60
CA ASP A 12 14.14 -4.48 -6.34
C ASP A 12 14.04 -3.31 -5.34
N ILE A 13 13.48 -2.17 -5.77
CA ILE A 13 12.97 -1.11 -4.86
C ILE A 13 11.64 -1.54 -4.20
N ASP A 14 10.89 -2.42 -4.86
CA ASP A 14 9.65 -2.97 -4.33
C ASP A 14 9.92 -4.13 -3.35
N THR A 15 10.50 -3.80 -2.20
CA THR A 15 10.80 -4.73 -1.10
C THR A 15 9.65 -4.85 -0.09
N ALA A 16 8.68 -3.94 -0.16
CA ALA A 16 7.49 -3.95 0.69
C ALA A 16 6.76 -5.29 0.52
N TYR A 17 6.32 -5.88 1.64
CA TYR A 17 5.69 -7.20 1.73
C TYR A 17 6.60 -8.41 1.38
N LYS A 18 7.76 -8.23 0.75
CA LYS A 18 8.69 -9.31 0.37
C LYS A 18 9.73 -9.64 1.42
N SER A 19 9.90 -8.78 2.43
CA SER A 19 10.94 -8.93 3.45
C SER A 19 10.39 -8.78 4.87
N ASN A 20 11.07 -9.38 5.83
CA ASN A 20 10.76 -9.21 7.26
C ASN A 20 11.43 -7.94 7.84
N ARG A 21 11.80 -6.98 6.97
CA ARG A 21 12.47 -5.73 7.37
C ARG A 21 11.48 -4.78 8.05
N LEU A 22 12.04 -3.80 8.77
CA LEU A 22 11.27 -2.75 9.42
C LEU A 22 11.12 -1.57 8.47
N PHE A 23 9.93 -0.97 8.49
CA PHE A 23 9.58 0.19 7.71
C PHE A 23 8.97 1.26 8.61
N ASP A 24 9.16 2.52 8.26
CA ASP A 24 8.36 3.64 8.77
C ASP A 24 7.63 4.34 7.62
N VAL A 25 6.52 4.99 7.94
CA VAL A 25 5.76 5.78 6.97
C VAL A 25 6.40 7.17 6.87
N ILE A 26 6.76 7.57 5.65
CA ILE A 26 7.22 8.93 5.31
C ILE A 26 6.02 9.85 5.16
N SER A 27 5.05 9.44 4.34
CA SER A 27 3.85 10.22 4.04
C SER A 27 2.68 9.33 3.65
N PHE A 28 1.48 9.91 3.73
CA PHE A 28 0.24 9.35 3.20
C PHE A 28 -0.41 10.38 2.29
N GLU A 29 -0.67 9.99 1.05
CA GLU A 29 -1.33 10.80 0.03
C GLU A 29 -2.68 10.18 -0.31
N CYS A 30 -3.76 10.94 -0.11
CA CYS A 30 -5.11 10.51 -0.45
C CYS A 30 -5.47 11.02 -1.84
N ALA A 31 -5.93 10.13 -2.72
CA ALA A 31 -6.26 10.46 -4.11
C ALA A 31 -7.75 10.81 -4.31
N VAL A 32 -8.56 10.69 -3.26
CA VAL A 32 -10.02 10.88 -3.30
C VAL A 32 -10.51 11.81 -2.17
N PRO A 33 -11.68 12.46 -2.33
CA PRO A 33 -12.26 13.31 -1.28
C PRO A 33 -12.56 12.58 0.03
N GLU A 34 -12.90 11.29 -0.02
CA GLU A 34 -13.35 10.47 1.12
C GLU A 34 -12.18 9.96 1.99
N LYS A 35 -11.28 10.87 2.39
CA LYS A 35 -10.04 10.53 3.12
C LYS A 35 -10.29 9.72 4.39
N GLU A 36 -11.33 10.04 5.14
CA GLU A 36 -11.69 9.34 6.38
C GLU A 36 -12.05 7.88 6.11
N ILE A 37 -12.74 7.59 4.99
CA ILE A 37 -13.08 6.22 4.57
C ILE A 37 -11.81 5.47 4.17
N VAL A 38 -10.92 6.08 3.39
CA VAL A 38 -9.65 5.46 2.97
C VAL A 38 -8.81 5.08 4.18
N ILE A 39 -8.67 6.00 5.14
CA ILE A 39 -7.98 5.75 6.41
C ILE A 39 -8.63 4.59 7.17
N ALA A 40 -9.95 4.64 7.31
CA ALA A 40 -10.66 3.67 8.13
C ALA A 40 -10.60 2.26 7.54
N TYR A 41 -10.80 2.13 6.23
CA TYR A 41 -10.74 0.85 5.53
C TYR A 41 -9.32 0.29 5.52
N THR A 42 -8.32 1.15 5.33
CA THR A 42 -6.91 0.76 5.42
C THR A 42 -6.60 0.22 6.81
N ALA A 43 -6.96 0.94 7.88
CA ALA A 43 -6.72 0.50 9.25
C ALA A 43 -7.49 -0.79 9.58
N ALA A 44 -8.75 -0.91 9.15
CA ALA A 44 -9.54 -2.12 9.34
C ALA A 44 -8.85 -3.33 8.70
N MET A 45 -8.48 -3.24 7.43
CA MET A 45 -7.77 -4.30 6.70
C MET A 45 -6.42 -4.65 7.33
N GLN A 46 -5.60 -3.65 7.66
CA GLN A 46 -4.27 -3.89 8.24
C GLN A 46 -4.33 -4.50 9.64
N SER A 47 -5.42 -4.27 10.40
CA SER A 47 -5.57 -4.89 11.73
C SER A 47 -5.71 -6.42 11.70
N HIS A 48 -6.03 -6.99 10.54
CA HIS A 48 -6.07 -8.44 10.29
C HIS A 48 -4.76 -9.03 9.74
N SER A 49 -3.82 -8.18 9.33
CA SER A 49 -2.55 -8.60 8.74
C SER A 49 -1.51 -8.89 9.82
N THR A 50 -0.76 -9.98 9.63
CA THR A 50 0.37 -10.32 10.50
C THR A 50 1.70 -9.74 10.02
N HIS A 51 1.71 -9.08 8.86
CA HIS A 51 2.90 -8.53 8.25
C HIS A 51 3.38 -7.26 8.99
N ARG A 52 4.70 -7.07 9.13
CA ARG A 52 5.28 -5.93 9.88
C ARG A 52 4.89 -4.55 9.34
N ILE A 53 4.66 -4.45 8.03
CA ILE A 53 4.14 -3.23 7.39
C ILE A 53 2.81 -2.79 7.99
N ALA A 54 1.93 -3.74 8.33
CA ALA A 54 0.64 -3.43 8.92
C ALA A 54 0.81 -2.63 10.22
N SER A 55 1.78 -3.02 11.06
CA SER A 55 2.11 -2.30 12.29
C SER A 55 2.60 -0.87 12.01
N SER A 56 3.43 -0.68 10.99
CA SER A 56 3.92 0.65 10.60
C SER A 56 2.78 1.56 10.12
N LEU A 57 1.88 1.03 9.30
CA LEU A 57 0.71 1.78 8.81
C LEU A 57 -0.27 2.10 9.94
N LEU A 58 -0.61 1.13 10.80
CA LEU A 58 -1.52 1.33 11.93
C LEU A 58 -0.97 2.33 12.97
N LYS A 59 0.35 2.37 13.16
CA LYS A 59 1.02 3.36 14.03
C LYS A 59 0.93 4.77 13.46
N PHE A 60 0.99 4.91 12.14
CA PHE A 60 0.93 6.21 11.45
C PHE A 60 -0.50 6.75 11.35
N LEU A 61 -1.46 5.89 11.07
CA LEU A 61 -2.85 6.28 10.88
C LEU A 61 -3.51 6.75 12.18
N PRO A 62 -4.47 7.67 12.12
CA PRO A 62 -5.25 8.03 13.31
C PRO A 62 -6.03 6.81 13.81
N GLY A 63 -6.20 6.72 15.13
CA GLY A 63 -6.97 5.65 15.73
C GLY A 63 -8.43 5.66 15.27
N ILE A 64 -8.95 4.48 14.96
CA ILE A 64 -10.36 4.25 14.62
C ILE A 64 -10.97 3.23 15.57
N THR A 65 -12.29 3.25 15.70
CA THR A 65 -13.04 2.19 16.38
C THR A 65 -13.21 1.01 15.43
N LEU A 66 -12.32 0.02 15.52
CA LEU A 66 -12.30 -1.12 14.58
C LEU A 66 -13.62 -1.92 14.56
N SER A 67 -14.37 -1.96 15.67
CA SER A 67 -15.66 -2.66 15.73
C SER A 67 -16.74 -2.08 14.82
N ASP A 68 -16.54 -0.86 14.29
CA ASP A 68 -17.47 -0.21 13.37
C ASP A 68 -17.27 -0.68 11.92
N TYR A 69 -16.22 -1.46 11.64
CA TYR A 69 -15.82 -1.88 10.31
C TYR A 69 -15.77 -3.41 10.22
N LYS A 70 -16.70 -3.99 9.46
CA LYS A 70 -16.77 -5.43 9.25
C LYS A 70 -15.80 -5.82 8.13
N VAL A 71 -14.78 -6.61 8.47
CA VAL A 71 -13.84 -7.19 7.50
C VAL A 71 -14.29 -8.60 7.09
N GLU A 72 -14.35 -8.85 5.78
CA GLU A 72 -14.75 -10.14 5.21
C GLU A 72 -13.80 -10.58 4.10
N LYS A 73 -13.68 -11.90 3.91
CA LYS A 73 -12.81 -12.54 2.89
C LYS A 73 -11.38 -11.98 2.88
N PHE A 74 -10.84 -11.73 4.06
CA PHE A 74 -9.45 -11.28 4.22
C PHE A 74 -8.48 -12.33 3.67
N GLU A 75 -7.54 -11.88 2.85
CA GLU A 75 -6.49 -12.67 2.23
C GLU A 75 -5.17 -11.90 2.29
N GLU A 76 -4.10 -12.56 2.76
CA GLU A 76 -2.73 -12.09 2.54
C GLU A 76 -2.24 -12.60 1.19
N ILE A 77 -1.64 -11.71 0.39
CA ILE A 77 -1.02 -12.00 -0.90
C ILE A 77 0.50 -11.98 -0.68
N PRO A 78 1.16 -13.15 -0.47
CA PRO A 78 2.53 -13.19 0.02
C PRO A 78 3.51 -12.46 -0.91
N GLY A 79 4.28 -11.52 -0.37
CA GLY A 79 5.22 -10.71 -1.16
C GLY A 79 4.61 -9.50 -1.86
N TYR A 80 3.30 -9.27 -1.72
CA TYR A 80 2.61 -8.24 -2.50
C TYR A 80 1.70 -7.34 -1.66
N GLY A 81 0.86 -7.90 -0.80
CA GLY A 81 -0.12 -7.09 -0.08
C GLY A 81 -1.22 -7.89 0.59
N ILE A 82 -2.38 -7.27 0.74
CA ILE A 82 -3.59 -7.85 1.31
C ILE A 82 -4.81 -7.46 0.46
N LYS A 83 -5.84 -8.31 0.51
CA LYS A 83 -7.11 -8.12 -0.17
C LYS A 83 -8.26 -8.56 0.74
N GLY A 84 -9.42 -7.93 0.59
CA GLY A 84 -10.63 -8.34 1.28
C GLY A 84 -11.74 -7.32 1.09
N PHE A 85 -12.73 -7.35 1.98
CA PHE A 85 -13.86 -6.44 1.95
C PHE A 85 -14.01 -5.74 3.29
N VAL A 86 -14.30 -4.43 3.27
CA VAL A 86 -14.68 -3.65 4.45
C VAL A 86 -16.08 -3.09 4.22
N ASN A 87 -17.03 -3.46 5.06
CA ASN A 87 -18.44 -3.04 4.93
C ASN A 87 -19.02 -3.28 3.52
N GLY A 88 -18.58 -4.34 2.84
CA GLY A 88 -19.03 -4.72 1.50
C GLY A 88 -18.25 -4.11 0.33
N HIS A 89 -17.32 -3.18 0.58
CA HIS A 89 -16.44 -2.59 -0.44
C HIS A 89 -15.17 -3.40 -0.57
N GLU A 90 -14.73 -3.68 -1.79
CA GLU A 90 -13.45 -4.37 -2.00
C GLU A 90 -12.30 -3.43 -1.68
N VAL A 91 -11.34 -3.92 -0.90
CA VAL A 91 -10.16 -3.17 -0.49
C VAL A 91 -8.92 -3.99 -0.80
N ILE A 92 -8.02 -3.45 -1.61
CA ILE A 92 -6.73 -4.05 -1.94
C ILE A 92 -5.64 -3.06 -1.52
N ILE A 93 -4.69 -3.53 -0.71
CA ILE A 93 -3.58 -2.71 -0.22
C ILE A 93 -2.29 -3.48 -0.47
N GLY A 94 -1.38 -2.91 -1.24
CA GLY A 94 -0.16 -3.62 -1.58
C GLY A 94 0.80 -2.78 -2.41
N ASN A 95 1.89 -3.41 -2.82
CA ASN A 95 2.95 -2.75 -3.55
C ASN A 95 2.65 -2.54 -5.04
N LEU A 96 3.56 -1.84 -5.72
CA LEU A 96 3.47 -1.56 -7.15
C LEU A 96 3.39 -2.85 -7.99
N ALA A 97 4.12 -3.92 -7.62
CA ALA A 97 4.04 -5.19 -8.34
C ALA A 97 2.63 -5.81 -8.27
N LEU A 98 1.94 -5.68 -7.13
CA LEU A 98 0.54 -6.11 -7.00
C LEU A 98 -0.36 -5.33 -7.95
N MET A 99 -0.25 -4.00 -7.95
CA MET A 99 -1.12 -3.14 -8.76
C MET A 99 -0.97 -3.41 -10.26
N LYS A 100 0.27 -3.63 -10.71
CA LYS A 100 0.56 -4.05 -12.08
C LYS A 100 -0.01 -5.42 -12.42
N SER A 101 -0.01 -6.36 -11.49
CA SER A 101 -0.55 -7.71 -11.73
C SER A 101 -2.08 -7.74 -11.92
N TYR A 102 -2.77 -6.71 -11.42
CA TYR A 102 -4.21 -6.51 -11.60
C TYR A 102 -4.56 -5.52 -12.72
N ASP A 103 -3.57 -4.97 -13.44
CA ASP A 103 -3.76 -3.90 -14.44
C ASP A 103 -4.53 -2.68 -13.91
N PHE A 104 -4.30 -2.30 -12.64
CA PHE A 104 -4.96 -1.13 -12.05
C PHE A 104 -4.37 0.19 -12.56
N PHE A 105 -5.25 1.18 -12.73
CA PHE A 105 -4.84 2.56 -13.03
C PHE A 105 -4.46 3.30 -11.74
N TYR A 106 -3.24 3.82 -11.69
CA TYR A 106 -2.72 4.71 -10.64
C TYR A 106 -1.77 5.75 -11.26
N ASP A 107 -1.26 6.68 -10.45
CA ASP A 107 -0.25 7.64 -10.91
C ASP A 107 1.08 6.94 -11.20
N GLU A 108 1.41 6.73 -12.48
CA GLU A 108 2.63 6.04 -12.92
C GLU A 108 3.93 6.75 -12.47
N SER A 109 3.88 8.03 -12.08
CA SER A 109 5.07 8.69 -11.51
C SER A 109 5.55 8.02 -10.21
N LEU A 110 4.69 7.27 -9.53
CA LEU A 110 5.04 6.44 -8.37
C LEU A 110 6.02 5.31 -8.71
N ASP A 111 6.06 4.86 -9.97
CA ASP A 111 7.00 3.83 -10.42
C ASP A 111 8.45 4.33 -10.52
N GLU A 112 8.65 5.65 -10.54
CA GLU A 112 9.97 6.28 -10.62
C GLU A 112 10.57 6.58 -9.25
N LEU A 113 9.81 6.39 -8.17
CA LEU A 113 10.26 6.65 -6.80
C LEU A 113 11.30 5.63 -6.34
N ARG A 114 12.19 6.07 -5.44
CA ARG A 114 13.21 5.21 -4.83
C ARG A 114 12.73 4.59 -3.52
N GLU A 115 11.71 5.20 -2.94
CA GLU A 115 11.04 4.78 -1.74
C GLU A 115 10.03 3.67 -2.07
N PRO A 116 9.92 2.60 -1.25
CA PRO A 116 8.85 1.63 -1.41
C PRO A 116 7.47 2.30 -1.27
N VAL A 117 6.57 1.99 -2.21
CA VAL A 117 5.23 2.55 -2.27
C VAL A 117 4.20 1.46 -1.95
N ILE A 118 3.23 1.79 -1.09
CA ILE A 118 2.06 0.96 -0.82
C ILE A 118 0.82 1.70 -1.30
N LEU A 119 0.09 1.12 -2.24
CA LEU A 119 -1.10 1.69 -2.84
C LEU A 119 -2.36 1.10 -2.20
N ILE A 120 -3.43 1.88 -2.22
CA ILE A 120 -4.75 1.52 -1.72
C ILE A 120 -5.74 1.62 -2.87
N MET A 121 -6.42 0.51 -3.15
CA MET A 121 -7.53 0.44 -4.09
C MET A 121 -8.82 0.17 -3.30
N ILE A 122 -9.87 0.91 -3.61
CA ILE A 122 -11.23 0.66 -3.10
C ILE A 122 -12.15 0.56 -4.30
N ASP A 123 -12.84 -0.57 -4.45
CA ASP A 123 -13.70 -0.89 -5.60
C ASP A 123 -13.00 -0.59 -6.95
N ASP A 124 -11.82 -1.18 -7.15
CA ASP A 124 -10.94 -1.01 -8.31
C ASP A 124 -10.46 0.43 -8.60
N ARG A 125 -10.70 1.37 -7.68
CA ARG A 125 -10.28 2.77 -7.80
C ARG A 125 -9.08 3.10 -6.92
N TYR A 126 -8.05 3.68 -7.52
CA TYR A 126 -6.91 4.23 -6.80
C TYR A 126 -7.38 5.30 -5.80
N SER A 127 -7.14 5.03 -4.52
CA SER A 127 -7.66 5.80 -3.39
C SER A 127 -6.57 6.51 -2.59
N GLY A 128 -5.33 6.09 -2.73
CA GLY A 128 -4.18 6.75 -2.13
C GLY A 128 -2.96 5.84 -2.04
N CYS A 129 -1.86 6.39 -1.52
CA CYS A 129 -0.63 5.65 -1.30
C CYS A 129 0.12 6.10 -0.05
N PHE A 130 0.98 5.21 0.45
CA PHE A 130 1.99 5.52 1.46
C PHE A 130 3.37 5.44 0.83
N LEU A 131 4.20 6.42 1.15
CA LEU A 131 5.64 6.33 0.93
C LEU A 131 6.28 5.78 2.18
N MET A 132 7.12 4.77 2.00
CA MET A 132 7.76 4.04 3.10
C MET A 132 9.25 4.30 3.12
N MET A 133 9.84 4.33 4.30
CA MET A 133 11.28 4.28 4.51
C MET A 133 11.64 2.91 5.05
N GLU A 134 12.55 2.22 4.36
CA GLU A 134 13.13 0.98 4.87
C GLU A 134 14.33 1.30 5.78
N TYR A 135 14.41 0.67 6.95
CA TYR A 135 15.55 0.84 7.84
C TYR A 135 16.80 0.12 7.30
N PRO A 136 17.93 0.83 7.07
CA PRO A 136 19.19 0.18 6.72
C PRO A 136 19.64 -0.73 7.87
N GLN A 137 20.11 -1.93 7.52
CA GLN A 137 20.66 -2.92 8.45
C GLN A 137 22.10 -2.56 8.84
#